data_AF-A0A1M7FEA5-F1
#
_entry.id   AF-A0A1M7FEA5-F1
#
_cell.length_a   1.000
_cell.length_b   1.000
_cell.length_c   1.000
_cell.angle_alpha   90.00
_cell.angle_beta   90.00
_cell.angle_gamma   90.00
#
_symmetry.space_group_name_H-M   'P 1'
#
loop_
_entity.id
_entity.type
_entity.pdbx_description
1 polymer ?
#
loop_
_entity_poly.entity_id
_entity_poly.type
_entity_poly.pdbx_seq_one_letter_code
_entity_poly.pdbx_strand_id
1 'polypeptide(L)'
;MLAGPKGKVFALAGRWLLALWLCALLSACADRQAAVEAATALVETTYPGQLELVGAHLQKDHYDVVFAIRGDPFTRIRFGVDRDASRCRPASPCEDRLHRAYAAGVSAGVKLRALNAAFPRCGIVPLAVQDAQAGTGFTTVVELDLAVQDQQPALDRLTPCIAAFRSALPPTPHPSSAA
;
A
#
# COMPACT_ATOMS: atom_id res chain seq x y z
N MET A 1 -50.52 48.09 2.88
CA MET A 1 -49.40 47.82 1.94
C MET A 1 -48.12 48.29 2.59
N LEU A 2 -47.17 47.40 2.89
CA LEU A 2 -45.72 47.66 2.93
C LEU A 2 -45.00 46.32 3.13
N ALA A 3 -44.23 45.94 2.11
CA ALA A 3 -43.53 44.68 1.99
C ALA A 3 -42.02 44.88 2.18
N GLY A 4 -41.36 43.87 2.77
CA GLY A 4 -39.90 43.60 2.68
C GLY A 4 -39.01 44.26 3.75
N PRO A 5 -37.77 43.77 4.00
CA PRO A 5 -37.03 42.73 3.28
C PRO A 5 -36.35 41.68 4.20
N LYS A 6 -36.83 40.42 4.21
CA LYS A 6 -36.11 39.27 4.79
C LYS A 6 -35.58 38.39 3.66
N GLY A 7 -34.41 38.70 3.08
CA GLY A 7 -33.96 37.92 1.92
C GLY A 7 -32.48 37.96 1.50
N LYS A 8 -31.61 38.79 2.09
CA LYS A 8 -30.23 38.97 1.55
C LYS A 8 -29.09 38.33 2.35
N VAL A 9 -29.33 37.84 3.56
CA VAL A 9 -28.24 37.37 4.44
C VAL A 9 -27.81 35.92 4.14
N PHE A 10 -28.71 35.07 3.63
CA PHE A 10 -28.40 33.66 3.36
C PHE A 10 -27.56 33.41 2.09
N ALA A 11 -27.54 34.35 1.13
CA ALA A 11 -26.81 34.17 -0.12
C ALA A 11 -25.29 34.37 -0.01
N LEU A 12 -24.83 35.19 0.96
CA LEU A 12 -23.41 35.47 1.16
C LEU A 12 -22.70 34.33 1.90
N ALA A 13 -23.31 33.74 2.93
CA ALA A 13 -22.70 32.64 3.69
C ALA A 13 -22.42 31.39 2.81
N GLY A 14 -23.33 31.07 1.89
CA GLY A 14 -23.15 29.96 0.95
C GLY A 14 -21.97 30.16 -0.01
N ARG A 15 -21.70 31.40 -0.42
CA ARG A 15 -20.62 31.72 -1.38
C ARG A 15 -19.23 31.64 -0.75
N TRP A 16 -19.10 32.01 0.52
CA TRP A 16 -17.85 31.88 1.28
C TRP A 16 -17.53 30.43 1.63
N LEU A 17 -18.55 29.63 2.00
CA LEU A 17 -18.37 28.19 2.24
C LEU A 17 -17.95 27.44 0.97
N LEU A 18 -18.54 27.77 -0.19
CA LEU A 18 -18.13 27.22 -1.48
C LEU A 18 -16.69 27.59 -1.84
N ALA A 19 -16.27 28.83 -1.60
CA ALA A 19 -14.90 29.26 -1.85
C ALA A 19 -13.88 28.56 -0.94
N LEU A 20 -14.20 28.41 0.35
CA LEU A 20 -13.37 27.68 1.31
C LEU A 20 -13.26 26.20 0.95
N TRP A 21 -14.37 25.58 0.52
CA TRP A 21 -14.39 24.19 0.09
C TRP A 21 -13.58 23.97 -1.19
N LEU A 22 -13.68 24.87 -2.17
CA LEU A 22 -12.86 24.84 -3.38
C LEU A 22 -11.37 25.02 -3.06
N CYS A 23 -11.01 25.95 -2.18
CA CYS A 23 -9.62 26.11 -1.73
C CYS A 23 -9.08 24.86 -1.03
N ALA A 24 -9.89 24.21 -0.19
CA ALA A 24 -9.49 22.98 0.50
C ALA A 24 -9.27 21.79 -0.46
N LEU A 25 -10.10 21.67 -1.50
CA LEU A 25 -9.91 20.66 -2.55
C LEU A 25 -8.64 20.93 -3.38
N LEU A 26 -8.39 22.19 -3.72
CA LEU A 26 -7.19 22.58 -4.46
C LEU A 26 -5.91 22.33 -3.66
N SER A 27 -5.89 22.62 -2.36
CA SER A 27 -4.73 22.34 -1.50
C SER A 27 -4.47 20.84 -1.37
N ALA A 28 -5.51 20.03 -1.20
CA ALA A 28 -5.35 18.58 -1.08
C ALA A 28 -4.77 17.95 -2.37
N CYS A 29 -5.17 18.44 -3.54
CA CYS A 29 -4.60 18.01 -4.82
C CYS A 29 -3.14 18.45 -5.00
N ALA A 30 -2.82 19.67 -4.59
CA ALA A 30 -1.45 20.20 -4.66
C ALA A 30 -0.49 19.40 -3.78
N ASP A 31 -0.90 19.09 -2.54
CA ASP A 31 -0.11 18.31 -1.60
C ASP A 31 0.14 16.88 -2.11
N ARG A 32 -0.90 16.25 -2.69
CA ARG A 32 -0.77 14.92 -3.31
C ARG A 32 0.23 14.94 -4.46
N GLN A 33 0.14 15.93 -5.34
CA GLN A 33 1.01 16.04 -6.51
C GLN A 33 2.47 16.28 -6.08
N ALA A 34 2.69 17.16 -5.10
CA ALA A 34 4.02 17.40 -4.55
C ALA A 34 4.64 16.14 -3.92
N ALA A 35 3.84 15.34 -3.21
CA ALA A 35 4.29 14.07 -2.65
C ALA A 35 4.68 13.05 -3.74
N VAL A 36 3.87 12.94 -4.80
CA VAL A 36 4.16 12.07 -5.95
C VAL A 36 5.42 12.50 -6.69
N GLU A 37 5.58 13.79 -6.95
CA GLU A 37 6.76 14.33 -7.62
C GLU A 37 8.04 14.11 -6.81
N ALA A 38 8.00 14.42 -5.51
CA ALA A 38 9.14 14.17 -4.63
C ALA A 38 9.48 12.68 -4.53
N ALA A 39 8.47 11.81 -4.43
CA ALA A 39 8.67 10.36 -4.42
C ALA A 39 9.30 9.85 -5.71
N THR A 40 8.78 10.29 -6.86
CA THR A 40 9.24 9.85 -8.18
C THR A 40 10.66 10.35 -8.44
N ALA A 41 10.97 11.60 -8.09
CA ALA A 41 12.32 12.14 -8.24
C ALA A 41 13.34 11.38 -7.38
N LEU A 42 12.98 11.05 -6.13
CA LEU A 42 13.84 10.26 -5.25
C LEU A 42 14.02 8.84 -5.79
N VAL A 43 12.92 8.18 -6.18
CA VAL A 43 12.94 6.84 -6.75
C VAL A 43 13.79 6.75 -8.02
N GLU A 44 13.68 7.70 -8.95
CA GLU A 44 14.49 7.68 -10.17
C GLU A 44 15.97 7.96 -9.90
N THR A 45 16.27 8.71 -8.84
CA THR A 45 17.65 8.93 -8.39
C THR A 45 18.23 7.66 -7.76
N THR A 46 17.46 6.96 -6.92
CA THR A 46 17.93 5.80 -6.15
C THR A 46 17.82 4.47 -6.92
N TYR A 47 16.81 4.30 -7.77
CA TYR A 47 16.45 3.08 -8.52
C TYR A 47 16.08 3.39 -9.98
N PRO A 48 17.00 3.92 -10.80
CA PRO A 48 16.70 4.49 -12.11
C PRO A 48 16.02 3.48 -13.04
N GLY A 49 14.83 3.85 -13.54
CA GLY A 49 14.05 3.09 -14.51
C GLY A 49 13.53 1.72 -14.04
N GLN A 50 13.67 1.37 -12.75
CA GLN A 50 13.22 0.08 -12.22
C GLN A 50 11.77 0.11 -11.74
N LEU A 51 11.31 1.28 -11.27
CA LEU A 51 10.01 1.44 -10.64
C LEU A 51 9.07 2.23 -11.54
N GLU A 52 7.79 1.87 -11.54
CA GLU A 52 6.73 2.59 -12.24
C GLU A 52 5.64 3.02 -11.23
N LEU A 53 5.17 4.25 -11.35
CA LEU A 53 4.12 4.76 -10.46
C LEU A 53 2.78 4.08 -10.75
N VAL A 54 2.17 3.51 -9.70
CA VAL A 54 0.86 2.87 -9.78
C VAL A 54 -0.23 3.76 -9.21
N GLY A 55 0.06 4.47 -8.13
CA GLY A 55 -0.93 5.32 -7.48
C GLY A 55 -0.41 6.03 -6.24
N ALA A 56 -1.25 6.90 -5.69
CA ALA A 56 -0.97 7.61 -4.45
C ALA A 56 -2.25 7.81 -3.65
N HIS A 57 -2.20 7.49 -2.36
CA HIS A 57 -3.32 7.53 -1.42
C HIS A 57 -3.00 8.40 -0.22
N LEU A 58 -3.94 9.26 0.18
CA LEU A 58 -3.82 10.05 1.39
C LEU A 58 -4.08 9.17 2.62
N GLN A 59 -3.13 9.16 3.54
CA GLN A 59 -3.28 8.63 4.89
C GLN A 59 -3.44 9.79 5.89
N LYS A 60 -3.67 9.44 7.17
CA LYS A 60 -3.93 10.44 8.22
C LYS A 60 -2.86 11.54 8.25
N ASP A 61 -1.59 11.17 8.21
CA ASP A 61 -0.43 12.04 8.40
C ASP A 61 0.60 12.04 7.24
N HIS A 62 0.41 11.19 6.22
CA HIS A 62 1.32 11.05 5.08
C HIS A 62 0.57 10.64 3.80
N TYR A 63 1.28 10.59 2.67
CA TYR A 63 0.82 9.99 1.43
C TYR A 63 1.53 8.65 1.21
N ASP A 64 0.76 7.60 0.96
CA ASP A 64 1.29 6.34 0.45
C ASP A 64 1.41 6.45 -1.06
N VAL A 65 2.64 6.54 -1.58
CA VAL A 65 2.94 6.46 -3.01
C VAL A 65 3.33 5.02 -3.33
N VAL A 66 2.58 4.40 -4.25
CA VAL A 66 2.74 2.99 -4.60
C VAL A 66 3.44 2.88 -5.95
N PHE A 67 4.55 2.15 -5.97
CA PHE A 67 5.29 1.80 -7.17
C PHE A 67 5.20 0.30 -7.47
N ALA A 68 5.26 -0.06 -8.73
CA ALA A 68 5.50 -1.43 -9.18
C ALA A 68 6.94 -1.58 -9.65
N ILE A 69 7.51 -2.78 -9.55
CA ILE A 69 8.75 -3.09 -10.25
C ILE A 69 8.39 -3.41 -11.71
N ARG A 70 9.04 -2.74 -12.66
CA ARG A 70 8.79 -2.94 -14.09
C ARG A 70 8.98 -4.41 -14.47
N GLY A 71 7.98 -4.99 -15.11
CA GLY A 71 7.99 -6.40 -15.52
C GLY A 71 7.76 -7.41 -14.39
N ASP A 72 7.52 -6.96 -13.15
CA ASP A 72 7.11 -7.83 -12.04
C ASP A 72 5.63 -7.59 -11.68
N PRO A 73 4.73 -8.54 -11.98
CA PRO A 73 3.32 -8.38 -11.67
C PRO A 73 3.00 -8.50 -10.17
N PHE A 74 3.92 -9.02 -9.36
CA PHE A 74 3.66 -9.33 -7.95
C PHE A 74 4.21 -8.27 -6.99
N THR A 75 5.29 -7.61 -7.36
CA THR A 75 5.98 -6.70 -6.45
C THR A 75 5.36 -5.29 -6.50
N ARG A 76 4.95 -4.82 -5.33
CA ARG A 76 4.48 -3.45 -5.09
C ARG A 76 5.25 -2.84 -3.93
N ILE A 77 5.77 -1.64 -4.12
CA ILE A 77 6.52 -0.87 -3.14
C ILE A 77 5.60 0.25 -2.64
N ARG A 78 5.12 0.16 -1.40
CA ARG A 78 4.36 1.22 -0.75
C ARG A 78 5.31 2.12 0.03
N PHE A 79 5.48 3.35 -0.45
CA PHE A 79 6.40 4.33 0.10
C PHE A 79 5.64 5.49 0.75
N GLY A 80 5.81 5.65 2.06
CA GLY A 80 5.21 6.74 2.83
C GLY A 80 5.99 8.04 2.73
N VAL A 81 5.35 9.08 2.18
CA VAL A 81 5.89 10.43 2.04
C VAL A 81 5.14 11.37 2.96
N ASP A 82 5.85 12.09 3.83
CA ASP A 82 5.25 13.06 4.73
C ASP A 82 4.47 14.13 3.94
N ARG A 83 3.42 14.72 4.54
CA ARG A 83 2.65 15.80 3.89
C ARG A 83 3.53 16.97 3.43
N ASP A 84 4.57 17.29 4.19
CA ASP A 84 5.63 18.18 3.73
C ASP A 84 6.62 17.40 2.86
N ALA A 85 6.29 17.32 1.56
CA ALA A 85 7.07 16.63 0.54
C ALA A 85 8.48 17.23 0.36
N SER A 86 8.71 18.48 0.78
CA SER A 86 9.99 19.15 0.63
C SER A 86 11.11 18.48 1.44
N ARG A 87 10.78 17.68 2.45
CA ARG A 87 11.72 16.89 3.26
C ARG A 87 12.16 15.59 2.60
N CYS A 88 11.49 15.19 1.52
CA CYS A 88 11.85 14.00 0.76
C CYS A 88 12.90 14.33 -0.30
N ARG A 89 14.16 14.03 0.00
CA ARG A 89 15.33 14.35 -0.82
C ARG A 89 16.39 13.25 -0.67
N PRO A 90 17.35 13.14 -1.60
CA PRO A 90 18.52 12.28 -1.43
C PRO A 90 19.30 12.62 -0.16
N ALA A 91 19.98 11.62 0.40
CA ALA A 91 20.73 11.66 1.66
C ALA A 91 19.89 12.20 2.84
N SER A 92 18.59 11.89 2.86
CA SER A 92 17.66 12.28 3.92
C SER A 92 16.99 11.05 4.56
N PRO A 93 16.37 11.18 5.75
CA PRO A 93 15.59 10.11 6.35
C PRO A 93 14.45 9.59 5.45
N CYS A 94 14.04 10.35 4.43
CA CYS A 94 13.06 9.89 3.43
C CYS A 94 13.65 8.80 2.53
N GLU A 95 14.94 8.90 2.16
CA GLU A 95 15.62 7.88 1.37
C GLU A 95 15.80 6.59 2.15
N ASP A 96 16.15 6.66 3.43
CA ASP A 96 16.20 5.47 4.29
C ASP A 96 14.83 4.76 4.38
N ARG A 97 13.74 5.55 4.42
CA ARG A 97 12.38 4.99 4.36
C ARG A 97 12.10 4.36 3.01
N LEU A 98 12.58 4.95 1.91
CA LEU A 98 12.45 4.38 0.58
C LEU A 98 13.17 3.03 0.49
N HIS A 99 14.41 2.92 0.98
CA HIS A 99 15.15 1.66 1.03
C HIS A 99 14.42 0.58 1.83
N ARG A 100 13.87 0.95 3.00
CA ARG A 100 13.07 0.02 3.81
C ARG A 100 11.79 -0.40 3.09
N ALA A 101 11.09 0.54 2.46
CA ALA A 101 9.90 0.26 1.67
C ALA A 101 10.21 -0.67 0.49
N TYR A 102 11.33 -0.45 -0.20
CA TYR A 102 11.80 -1.29 -1.30
C TYR A 102 12.09 -2.72 -0.81
N ALA A 103 12.88 -2.87 0.25
CA ALA A 103 13.20 -4.18 0.83
C ALA A 103 11.94 -4.92 1.31
N ALA A 104 11.02 -4.21 1.98
CA ALA A 104 9.75 -4.76 2.43
C ALA A 104 8.88 -5.22 1.25
N GLY A 105 8.73 -4.38 0.22
CA GLY A 105 7.94 -4.70 -0.97
C GLY A 105 8.51 -5.85 -1.78
N VAL A 106 9.83 -5.93 -1.97
CA VAL A 106 10.50 -7.09 -2.61
C VAL A 106 10.25 -8.37 -1.81
N SER A 107 10.39 -8.33 -0.48
CA SER A 107 10.09 -9.46 0.39
C SER A 107 8.63 -9.92 0.27
N ALA A 108 7.68 -8.97 0.23
CA ALA A 108 6.27 -9.25 -0.01
C ALA A 108 6.02 -9.85 -1.40
N GLY A 109 6.67 -9.33 -2.43
CA GLY A 109 6.57 -9.83 -3.81
C GLY A 109 7.04 -11.28 -3.95
N VAL A 110 8.14 -11.67 -3.29
CA VAL A 110 8.61 -13.06 -3.23
C VAL A 110 7.54 -13.97 -2.62
N LYS A 111 6.93 -13.54 -1.51
CA LYS A 111 5.86 -14.30 -0.84
C LYS A 111 4.62 -14.44 -1.74
N LEU A 112 4.17 -13.36 -2.38
CA LEU A 112 3.03 -13.39 -3.30
C LEU A 112 3.27 -14.31 -4.50
N ARG A 113 4.49 -14.29 -5.06
CA ARG A 113 4.89 -15.19 -6.14
C ARG A 113 4.85 -16.65 -5.71
N ALA A 114 5.36 -16.95 -4.51
CA ALA A 114 5.32 -18.31 -3.95
C ALA A 114 3.88 -18.77 -3.68
N LEU A 115 3.02 -17.91 -3.15
CA LEU A 115 1.59 -18.21 -2.98
C LEU A 115 0.92 -18.53 -4.31
N ASN A 116 1.12 -17.67 -5.32
CA ASN A 116 0.55 -17.84 -6.64
C ASN A 116 1.06 -19.12 -7.34
N ALA A 117 2.27 -19.58 -7.04
CA ALA A 117 2.80 -20.82 -7.58
C ALA A 117 2.25 -22.09 -6.88
N ALA A 118 1.99 -22.01 -5.57
CA ALA A 118 1.65 -23.17 -4.75
C ALA A 118 0.14 -23.41 -4.64
N PHE A 119 -0.67 -22.37 -4.42
CA PHE A 119 -2.07 -22.50 -4.00
C PHE A 119 -3.04 -22.91 -5.13
N PRO A 120 -2.89 -22.44 -6.39
CA PRO A 120 -3.79 -22.84 -7.48
C PRO A 120 -3.78 -24.34 -7.76
N ARG A 121 -2.66 -25.03 -7.53
CA ARG A 121 -2.54 -26.50 -7.71
C ARG A 121 -3.46 -27.29 -6.77
N CYS A 122 -3.94 -26.63 -5.73
CA CYS A 122 -4.76 -27.21 -4.68
C CYS A 122 -6.21 -26.73 -4.75
N GLY A 123 -6.58 -25.99 -5.80
CA GLY A 123 -7.89 -25.39 -5.96
C GLY A 123 -8.17 -24.25 -4.99
N ILE A 124 -7.14 -23.67 -4.38
CA ILE A 124 -7.28 -22.58 -3.41
C ILE A 124 -6.95 -21.27 -4.09
N VAL A 125 -7.86 -20.31 -3.98
CA VAL A 125 -7.66 -18.94 -4.47
C VAL A 125 -7.33 -18.03 -3.30
N PRO A 126 -6.10 -17.48 -3.22
CA PRO A 126 -5.79 -16.43 -2.25
C PRO A 126 -6.66 -15.20 -2.52
N LEU A 127 -7.42 -14.76 -1.52
CA LEU A 127 -8.29 -13.59 -1.62
C LEU A 127 -7.56 -12.31 -1.20
N ALA A 128 -6.72 -12.40 -0.18
CA ALA A 128 -5.92 -11.28 0.30
C ALA A 128 -4.64 -11.74 0.97
N VAL A 129 -3.63 -10.87 0.97
CA VAL A 129 -2.44 -11.00 1.81
C VAL A 129 -2.34 -9.77 2.67
N GLN A 130 -2.22 -9.98 3.97
CA GLN A 130 -2.07 -8.94 4.97
C GLN A 130 -0.68 -9.06 5.58
N ASP A 131 0.11 -7.99 5.54
CA ASP A 131 1.34 -7.93 6.32
C ASP A 131 0.99 -7.86 7.81
N ALA A 132 1.69 -8.63 8.64
CA ALA A 132 1.53 -8.51 10.08
C ALA A 132 1.98 -7.10 10.51
N GLN A 133 1.10 -6.36 11.19
CA GLN A 133 1.43 -5.00 11.67
C GLN A 133 2.59 -4.97 12.66
N ALA A 134 2.93 -6.11 13.27
CA ALA A 134 4.11 -6.31 14.10
C ALA A 134 4.72 -7.69 13.81
N GLY A 135 5.76 -7.75 12.98
CA GLY A 135 6.55 -8.96 12.74
C GLY A 135 6.87 -9.22 11.27
N THR A 136 7.57 -10.33 11.01
CA THR A 136 7.93 -10.80 9.65
C THR A 136 6.87 -11.69 9.01
N GLY A 137 5.78 -11.96 9.75
CA GLY A 137 4.66 -12.78 9.31
C GLY A 137 3.76 -12.07 8.31
N PHE A 138 3.09 -12.85 7.47
CA PHE A 138 2.00 -12.39 6.62
C PHE A 138 0.84 -13.36 6.81
N THR A 139 -0.37 -12.84 6.77
CA THR A 139 -1.61 -13.63 6.84
C THR A 139 -2.19 -13.70 5.44
N THR A 140 -2.38 -14.91 4.92
CA THR A 140 -3.12 -15.10 3.67
C THR A 140 -4.57 -15.42 4.01
N VAL A 141 -5.49 -14.66 3.44
CA VAL A 141 -6.93 -14.93 3.52
C VAL A 141 -7.29 -15.80 2.33
N VAL A 142 -7.91 -16.94 2.61
CA VAL A 142 -8.43 -17.88 1.61
C VAL A 142 -9.89 -18.19 1.94
N GLU A 143 -10.65 -18.53 0.93
CA GLU A 143 -11.97 -19.12 1.09
C GLU A 143 -11.87 -20.63 0.93
N LEU A 144 -12.56 -21.36 1.80
CA LEU A 144 -12.58 -22.80 1.84
C LEU A 144 -14.01 -23.26 2.09
N ASP A 145 -14.49 -24.15 1.23
CA ASP A 145 -15.73 -24.86 1.48
C ASP A 145 -15.48 -25.91 2.57
N LEU A 146 -15.99 -25.63 3.77
CA LEU A 146 -15.93 -26.52 4.91
C LEU A 146 -17.29 -27.22 5.07
N ALA A 147 -17.31 -28.54 5.00
CA ALA A 147 -18.51 -29.28 5.35
C ALA A 147 -18.75 -29.21 6.87
N VAL A 148 -20.00 -29.01 7.28
CA VAL A 148 -20.38 -28.90 8.71
C VAL A 148 -20.06 -30.17 9.49
N GLN A 149 -20.13 -31.33 8.82
CA GLN A 149 -20.01 -32.66 9.43
C GLN A 149 -18.54 -33.09 9.56
N ASP A 150 -17.68 -32.69 8.60
CA ASP A 150 -16.26 -33.04 8.58
C ASP A 150 -15.45 -32.04 7.75
N GLN A 151 -14.53 -31.33 8.41
CA GLN A 151 -13.67 -30.33 7.79
C GLN A 151 -12.32 -30.89 7.35
N GLN A 152 -11.99 -32.11 7.79
CA GLN A 152 -10.66 -32.68 7.63
C GLN A 152 -10.25 -32.86 6.16
N PRO A 153 -11.13 -33.29 5.24
CA PRO A 153 -10.78 -33.38 3.82
C PRO A 153 -10.39 -32.03 3.18
N ALA A 154 -10.94 -30.92 3.67
CA ALA A 154 -10.55 -29.59 3.20
C ALA A 154 -9.16 -29.20 3.75
N LEU A 155 -8.87 -29.53 5.01
CA LEU A 155 -7.57 -29.27 5.65
C LEU A 155 -6.45 -30.18 5.11
N ASP A 156 -6.76 -31.44 4.78
CA ASP A 156 -5.80 -32.38 4.23
C ASP A 156 -5.36 -31.94 2.82
N ARG A 157 -6.26 -31.35 2.03
CA ARG A 157 -5.93 -30.74 0.73
C ARG A 157 -4.98 -29.55 0.86
N LEU A 158 -5.04 -28.80 1.96
CA LEU A 158 -4.19 -27.63 2.20
C LEU A 158 -2.76 -27.99 2.59
N THR A 159 -2.59 -29.06 3.35
CA THR A 159 -1.30 -29.47 3.94
C THR A 159 -0.14 -29.52 2.94
N PRO A 160 -0.23 -30.21 1.77
CA PRO A 160 0.88 -30.25 0.82
C PRO A 160 1.19 -28.88 0.20
N CYS A 161 0.20 -27.99 0.09
CA CYS A 161 0.34 -26.68 -0.54
C CYS A 161 0.99 -25.69 0.41
N ILE A 162 0.64 -25.75 1.69
CA ILE A 162 1.32 -25.03 2.76
C ILE A 162 2.78 -25.47 2.84
N ALA A 163 3.05 -26.78 2.72
CA ALA A 163 4.42 -27.31 2.71
C ALA A 163 5.21 -26.81 1.48
N ALA A 164 4.64 -26.92 0.28
CA ALA A 164 5.25 -26.42 -0.96
C ALA A 164 5.54 -24.91 -0.88
N PHE A 165 4.58 -24.13 -0.39
CA PHE A 165 4.75 -22.71 -0.17
C PHE A 165 5.90 -22.40 0.80
N ARG A 166 5.94 -23.05 1.97
CA ARG A 166 7.00 -22.85 2.97
C ARG A 166 8.38 -23.20 2.42
N SER A 167 8.47 -24.26 1.61
CA SER A 167 9.73 -24.65 0.97
C SER A 167 10.24 -23.66 -0.08
N ALA A 168 9.35 -22.84 -0.64
CA ALA A 168 9.69 -21.82 -1.64
C ALA A 168 10.07 -20.48 -1.02
N LEU A 169 9.87 -20.29 0.29
CA LEU A 169 10.24 -19.05 0.97
C LEU A 169 11.75 -19.02 1.27
N PRO A 170 12.39 -17.85 1.14
CA PRO A 170 13.76 -17.67 1.61
C PRO A 170 13.81 -17.87 3.14
N PRO A 171 14.93 -18.39 3.67
CA PRO A 171 15.10 -18.57 5.11
C PRO A 171 14.92 -17.23 5.83
N THR A 172 14.14 -17.22 6.91
CA THR A 172 13.99 -16.02 7.74
C THR A 172 15.34 -15.66 8.36
N PRO A 173 15.86 -14.44 8.19
CA PRO A 173 17.10 -14.05 8.85
C PRO A 173 16.92 -14.14 10.36
N HIS A 174 17.78 -14.91 11.02
CA HIS A 174 17.82 -14.99 12.48
C HIS A 174 18.29 -13.63 13.05
N PRO A 175 17.65 -13.12 14.12
CA PRO A 175 18.02 -11.84 14.75
C PRO A 175 19.41 -11.83 15.41
N SER A 176 20.20 -12.91 15.30
CA SER A 176 21.49 -13.07 15.97
C SER A 176 22.71 -12.70 15.11
N SER A 177 22.54 -12.11 13.92
CA SER A 177 23.66 -11.76 13.01
C SER A 177 23.96 -10.27 12.88
N ALA A 178 23.32 -9.42 13.70
CA ALA A 178 23.67 -8.01 13.83
C ALA A 178 24.31 -7.77 15.20
N ALA A 179 25.58 -8.14 15.33
CA ALA A 179 26.46 -7.76 16.44
C ALA A 179 27.80 -7.31 15.86
#